data_AF-A0A1S6XX73-F1
#
_entry.id   AF-A0A1S6XX73-F1
#
_cell.length_a   1.000
_cell.length_b   1.000
_cell.length_c   1.000
_cell.angle_alpha   90.00
_cell.angle_beta   90.00
_cell.angle_gamma   90.00
#
_symmetry.space_group_name_H-M   'P 1'
#
loop_
_entity.id
_entity.type
_entity.pdbx_description
1 polymer ?
#
loop_
_entity_poly.entity_id
_entity_poly.type
_entity_poly.pdbx_seq_one_letter_code
_entity_poly.pdbx_strand_id
1 'polypeptide(L)'
;HSESGKYFCEAYVNQSDGRFDKMNEMLTIIVQSPTLDDLVKVIQKVQRQAEVDKESVRENQRKLKTIKEDLDTKQQDIISLKEDMNNTKQDIMSIKEDLDAKHQNSESIRENIDINKHNMTIFQENLTMTVANFSAALKEVEIQIHEVNRLLLYNFVPPTSCRSVTSTKARVFVTLASGLKVMCDTKTDGGGWII
;
A
#
# COMPACT_ATOMS: atom_id res chain seq x y z
N HIS A 1 65.89 50.97 -46.85
CA HIS A 1 65.29 52.29 -47.12
C HIS A 1 65.14 53.00 -45.78
N SER A 2 65.64 54.24 -45.66
CA SER A 2 65.42 55.04 -44.45
C SER A 2 63.96 55.49 -44.44
N GLU A 3 63.25 55.27 -43.35
CA GLU A 3 61.91 55.85 -43.13
C GLU A 3 61.97 57.37 -42.93
N SER A 4 63.18 57.94 -42.84
CA SER A 4 63.40 59.38 -42.89
C SER A 4 63.35 59.88 -44.33
N GLY A 5 62.69 61.02 -44.54
CA GLY A 5 62.54 61.58 -45.87
C GLY A 5 61.99 63.00 -45.87
N LYS A 6 62.07 63.64 -47.03
CA LYS A 6 61.37 64.90 -47.29
C LYS A 6 60.01 64.57 -47.89
N TYR A 7 58.97 65.05 -47.23
CA TYR A 7 57.59 64.88 -47.62
C TYR A 7 57.05 66.25 -48.03
N PHE A 8 56.40 66.32 -49.19
CA PHE A 8 55.77 67.53 -49.66
C PHE A 8 54.30 67.51 -49.26
N CYS A 9 53.88 68.52 -48.50
CA CYS A 9 52.48 68.79 -48.26
C CYS A 9 52.06 69.91 -49.19
N GLU A 10 51.15 69.59 -50.11
CA GLU A 10 50.56 70.56 -51.04
C GLU A 10 49.11 70.80 -50.63
N ALA A 11 48.75 72.06 -50.47
CA ALA A 11 47.39 72.50 -50.22
C ALA A 11 46.98 73.50 -51.31
N TYR A 12 45.74 73.36 -51.78
CA TYR A 12 45.17 74.23 -52.80
C TYR A 12 44.06 75.07 -52.17
N VAL A 13 44.13 76.38 -52.37
CA VAL A 13 43.15 77.33 -51.83
C VAL A 13 42.46 78.03 -53.00
N ASN A 14 41.13 77.94 -53.02
CA ASN A 14 40.32 78.62 -54.02
C ASN A 14 39.76 79.90 -53.45
N GLN A 15 40.15 81.02 -54.03
CA GLN A 15 39.62 82.31 -53.67
C GLN A 15 38.30 82.57 -54.40
N SER A 16 37.39 83.31 -53.76
CA SER A 16 36.05 83.58 -54.27
C SER A 16 36.02 84.44 -55.55
N ASP A 17 37.14 85.07 -55.91
CA ASP A 17 37.30 85.83 -57.15
C ASP A 17 37.83 84.98 -58.32
N GLY A 18 37.94 83.66 -58.13
CA GLY A 18 38.39 82.71 -59.14
C GLY A 18 39.90 82.48 -59.17
N ARG A 19 40.68 83.15 -58.31
CA ARG A 19 42.12 82.85 -58.17
C ARG A 19 42.35 81.55 -57.40
N PHE A 20 43.37 80.81 -57.85
CA PHE A 20 43.81 79.56 -57.23
C PHE A 20 45.21 79.77 -56.67
N ASP A 21 45.37 79.57 -55.37
CA ASP A 21 46.68 79.60 -54.73
C ASP A 21 47.11 78.17 -54.38
N LYS A 22 48.34 77.82 -54.76
CA LYS A 22 48.96 76.57 -54.36
C LYS A 22 49.97 76.87 -53.25
N MET A 23 49.73 76.34 -52.07
CA MET A 23 50.64 76.43 -50.94
C MET A 23 51.35 75.10 -50.78
N ASN A 24 52.68 75.13 -50.89
CA ASN A 24 53.50 73.95 -50.73
C ASN A 24 54.44 74.16 -49.56
N GLU A 25 54.46 73.20 -48.63
CA GLU A 25 55.45 73.14 -47.59
C GLU A 25 56.19 71.79 -47.59
N MET A 26 57.48 71.86 -47.31
CA MET A 26 58.34 70.68 -47.27
C MET A 26 58.60 70.29 -45.82
N LEU A 27 58.07 69.15 -45.41
CA LEU A 27 58.32 68.56 -44.10
C LEU A 27 59.49 67.57 -44.21
N THR A 28 60.52 67.76 -43.40
CA THR A 28 61.58 66.76 -43.25
C THR A 28 61.28 65.91 -42.03
N ILE A 29 60.95 64.63 -42.26
CA ILE A 29 60.77 63.66 -41.19
C ILE A 29 62.09 62.93 -41.00
N ILE A 30 62.64 63.01 -39.79
CA ILE A 30 63.84 62.26 -39.38
C ILE A 30 63.40 61.21 -38.38
N VAL A 31 63.35 59.96 -38.84
CA VAL A 31 63.13 58.79 -38.00
C VAL A 31 64.44 58.48 -37.29
N GLN A 32 64.45 58.66 -35.97
CA GLN A 32 65.60 58.31 -35.15
C GLN A 32 65.66 56.81 -34.93
N SER A 33 66.86 56.23 -35.04
CA SER A 33 67.08 54.83 -34.65
C SER A 33 66.87 54.67 -33.14
N PRO A 34 66.29 53.54 -32.68
CA PRO A 34 66.16 53.26 -31.26
C PRO A 34 67.52 53.37 -30.55
N THR A 35 67.51 53.97 -29.37
CA THR A 35 68.68 54.08 -28.52
C THR A 35 68.79 52.88 -27.57
N LEU A 36 69.93 52.74 -26.90
CA LEU A 36 70.08 51.73 -25.84
C LEU A 36 69.09 51.97 -24.69
N ASP A 37 68.75 53.23 -24.38
CA ASP A 37 67.78 53.57 -23.34
C ASP A 37 66.36 53.10 -23.70
N ASP A 38 65.97 53.23 -24.97
CA ASP A 38 64.69 52.71 -25.47
C ASP A 38 64.61 51.19 -25.30
N LEU A 39 65.70 50.49 -25.60
CA LEU A 39 65.79 49.04 -25.41
C LEU A 39 65.70 48.66 -23.92
N VAL A 40 66.40 49.37 -23.03
CA VAL A 40 66.34 49.13 -21.58
C VAL A 40 64.92 49.31 -21.05
N LYS A 41 64.20 50.35 -21.47
CA LYS A 41 62.79 50.56 -21.09
C LYS A 41 61.89 49.41 -21.54
N VAL A 42 62.09 48.89 -22.75
CA VAL A 42 61.35 47.71 -23.24
C VAL A 42 61.68 46.47 -22.42
N ILE A 43 62.95 46.20 -22.14
CA ILE A 43 63.38 45.06 -21.31
C ILE A 43 62.74 45.13 -19.92
N GLN A 44 62.74 46.30 -19.28
CA GLN A 44 62.10 46.46 -17.97
C GLN A 44 60.58 46.21 -18.03
N LYS A 45 59.89 46.64 -19.10
CA LYS A 45 58.46 46.33 -19.28
C LYS A 45 58.22 44.84 -19.45
N VAL A 46 59.01 44.18 -20.30
CA VAL A 46 58.92 42.72 -20.53
C VAL A 46 59.21 41.95 -19.24
N GLN A 47 60.22 42.35 -18.47
CA GLN A 47 60.56 41.71 -17.20
C GLN A 47 59.41 41.81 -16.18
N ARG A 48 58.77 42.99 -16.06
CA ARG A 48 57.60 43.16 -15.20
C ARG A 48 56.43 42.28 -15.65
N GLN A 49 56.18 42.23 -16.96
CA GLN A 49 55.12 41.36 -17.51
C GLN A 49 55.40 39.89 -17.23
N ALA A 50 56.65 39.44 -17.40
CA ALA A 50 57.04 38.06 -17.12
C ALA A 50 56.80 37.67 -15.65
N GLU A 51 57.04 38.56 -14.68
CA GLU A 51 56.73 38.28 -13.27
C GLU A 51 55.22 38.23 -13.00
N VAL A 52 54.41 39.09 -13.66
CA VAL A 52 52.94 39.03 -13.60
C VAL A 52 52.43 37.71 -14.17
N ASP A 53 52.90 37.32 -15.35
CA ASP A 53 52.51 36.08 -16.02
C ASP A 53 52.89 34.86 -15.19
N LYS A 54 54.07 34.89 -14.56
CA LYS A 54 54.53 33.84 -13.65
C LYS A 54 53.61 33.66 -12.44
N GLU A 55 53.13 34.74 -11.84
CA GLU A 55 52.18 34.63 -10.73
C GLU A 55 50.81 34.13 -11.19
N SER A 56 50.32 34.62 -12.33
CA SER A 56 49.09 34.10 -12.96
C SER A 56 49.16 32.59 -13.23
N VAL A 57 50.29 32.11 -13.74
CA VAL A 57 50.54 30.67 -13.95
C VAL A 57 50.50 29.90 -12.63
N ARG A 58 51.12 30.42 -11.57
CA ARG A 58 51.06 29.78 -10.24
C ARG A 58 49.64 29.74 -9.69
N GLU A 59 48.87 30.81 -9.85
CA GLU A 59 47.47 30.84 -9.43
C GLU A 59 46.64 29.79 -10.19
N ASN A 60 46.84 29.69 -11.50
CA ASN A 60 46.16 28.68 -12.33
C ASN A 60 46.56 27.25 -11.93
N GLN A 61 47.83 27.01 -11.57
CA GLN A 61 48.26 25.72 -11.03
C GLN A 61 47.53 25.36 -9.73
N ARG A 62 47.35 26.32 -8.80
CA ARG A 62 46.58 26.11 -7.57
C ARG A 62 45.12 25.79 -7.88
N LYS A 63 44.48 26.57 -8.76
CA LYS A 63 43.09 26.34 -9.20
C LYS A 63 42.90 24.96 -9.83
N LEU A 64 43.82 24.54 -10.70
CA LEU A 64 43.79 23.21 -11.32
C LEU A 64 43.91 22.08 -10.28
N LYS A 65 44.75 22.27 -9.26
CA LYS A 65 44.86 21.31 -8.15
C LYS A 65 43.53 21.18 -7.40
N THR A 66 42.89 22.29 -7.06
CA THR A 66 41.58 22.29 -6.39
C THR A 66 40.48 21.66 -7.26
N ILE A 67 40.45 21.95 -8.57
CA ILE A 67 39.51 21.32 -9.50
C ILE A 67 39.70 19.80 -9.54
N LYS A 68 40.96 19.34 -9.52
CA LYS A 68 41.26 17.91 -9.49
C LYS A 68 40.76 17.24 -8.20
N GLU A 69 40.99 17.86 -7.04
CA GLU A 69 40.51 17.36 -5.75
C GLU A 69 38.98 17.28 -5.68
N ASP A 70 38.27 18.29 -6.22
CA ASP A 70 36.81 18.30 -6.32
C ASP A 70 36.31 17.20 -7.27
N LEU A 71 36.97 17.00 -8.42
CA LEU A 71 36.64 15.92 -9.35
C LEU A 71 36.82 14.54 -8.73
N ASP A 72 37.92 14.33 -8.01
CA ASP A 72 38.20 13.07 -7.31
C ASP A 72 37.14 12.80 -6.22
N THR A 73 36.70 13.83 -5.51
CA THR A 73 35.62 13.73 -4.51
C THR A 73 34.29 13.36 -5.16
N LYS A 74 33.90 14.07 -6.24
CA LYS A 74 32.67 13.75 -6.99
C LYS A 74 32.69 12.34 -7.57
N GLN A 75 33.86 11.86 -7.99
CA GLN A 75 34.01 10.48 -8.46
C GLN A 75 33.71 9.47 -7.35
N GLN A 76 34.14 9.73 -6.11
CA GLN A 76 33.80 8.88 -4.96
C GLN A 76 32.31 8.94 -4.62
N ASP A 77 31.71 10.14 -4.64
CA ASP A 77 30.26 10.30 -4.41
C ASP A 77 29.45 9.49 -5.44
N ILE A 78 29.84 9.51 -6.72
CA ILE A 78 29.20 8.72 -7.77
C ILE A 78 29.33 7.22 -7.50
N ILE A 79 30.47 6.76 -7.00
CA ILE A 79 30.69 5.35 -6.65
C ILE A 79 29.76 4.94 -5.49
N SER A 80 29.68 5.77 -4.44
CA SER A 80 28.79 5.54 -3.29
C SER A 80 27.32 5.49 -3.72
N LEU A 81 26.88 6.46 -4.53
CA LEU A 81 25.50 6.48 -5.05
C LEU A 81 25.17 5.23 -5.87
N LYS A 82 26.14 4.71 -6.64
CA LYS A 82 25.95 3.49 -7.41
C LYS A 82 25.78 2.26 -6.50
N GLU A 83 26.49 2.21 -5.38
CA GLU A 83 26.33 1.16 -4.37
C GLU A 83 24.96 1.24 -3.70
N ASP A 84 24.54 2.44 -3.27
CA ASP A 84 23.23 2.67 -2.66
C ASP A 84 22.08 2.29 -3.62
N MET A 85 22.21 2.63 -4.91
CA MET A 85 21.26 2.22 -5.93
C MET A 85 21.18 0.69 -6.10
N ASN A 86 22.31 -0.01 -6.01
CA ASN A 86 22.33 -1.47 -6.08
C ASN A 86 21.66 -2.11 -4.84
N ASN A 87 21.92 -1.57 -3.65
CA ASN A 87 21.28 -2.03 -2.42
C ASN A 87 19.77 -1.80 -2.48
N THR A 88 19.33 -0.61 -2.88
CA THR A 88 17.91 -0.27 -3.07
C THR A 88 17.24 -1.22 -4.07
N LYS A 89 17.95 -1.60 -5.15
CA LYS A 89 17.45 -2.58 -6.12
C LYS A 89 17.24 -3.96 -5.49
N GLN A 90 18.15 -4.42 -4.63
CA GLN A 90 18.00 -5.70 -3.92
C GLN A 90 16.83 -5.65 -2.94
N ASP A 91 16.67 -4.56 -2.20
CA ASP A 91 15.55 -4.38 -1.28
C ASP A 91 14.20 -4.43 -2.01
N ILE A 92 14.09 -3.75 -3.17
CA ILE A 92 12.89 -3.82 -4.01
C ILE A 92 12.60 -5.26 -4.48
N MET A 93 13.64 -6.03 -4.84
CA MET A 93 13.47 -7.43 -5.23
C MET A 93 12.95 -8.28 -4.06
N SER A 94 13.50 -8.12 -2.86
CA SER A 94 13.04 -8.83 -1.67
C SER A 94 11.60 -8.47 -1.29
N ILE A 95 11.23 -7.19 -1.37
CA ILE A 95 9.84 -6.73 -1.14
C ILE A 95 8.88 -7.37 -2.14
N LYS A 96 9.29 -7.49 -3.41
CA LYS A 96 8.47 -8.14 -4.44
C LYS A 96 8.23 -9.62 -4.10
N GLU A 97 9.26 -10.33 -3.67
CA GLU A 97 9.14 -11.74 -3.27
C GLU A 97 8.21 -11.93 -2.06
N ASP A 98 8.31 -11.07 -1.03
CA ASP A 98 7.40 -11.10 0.13
C ASP A 98 5.95 -10.81 -0.28
N LEU A 99 5.73 -9.86 -1.20
CA LEU A 99 4.40 -9.53 -1.71
C LEU A 99 3.80 -10.70 -2.49
N ASP A 100 4.58 -11.36 -3.35
CA ASP A 100 4.14 -12.52 -4.11
C ASP A 100 3.77 -13.69 -3.17
N ALA A 101 4.57 -13.94 -2.13
CA ALA A 101 4.29 -14.95 -1.11
C ALA A 101 3.00 -14.65 -0.33
N LYS A 102 2.80 -13.39 0.07
CA LYS A 102 1.57 -12.95 0.76
C LYS A 102 0.34 -13.06 -0.14
N HIS A 103 0.48 -12.74 -1.42
CA HIS A 103 -0.58 -12.92 -2.41
C HIS A 103 -0.99 -14.40 -2.49
N GLN A 104 -0.04 -15.32 -2.63
CA GLN A 104 -0.31 -16.77 -2.66
C GLN A 104 -1.00 -17.25 -1.38
N ASN A 105 -0.53 -16.81 -0.20
CA ASN A 105 -1.17 -17.15 1.06
C ASN A 105 -2.60 -16.62 1.15
N SER A 106 -2.86 -15.40 0.66
CA SER A 106 -4.21 -14.83 0.61
C SER A 106 -5.15 -15.62 -0.30
N GLU A 107 -4.67 -16.11 -1.44
CA GLU A 107 -5.46 -16.97 -2.33
C GLU A 107 -5.79 -18.30 -1.66
N SER A 108 -4.83 -18.93 -0.97
CA SER A 108 -5.07 -20.17 -0.22
C SER A 108 -6.08 -19.98 0.92
N ILE A 109 -6.01 -18.86 1.65
CA ILE A 109 -6.99 -18.53 2.68
C ILE A 109 -8.39 -18.36 2.07
N ARG A 110 -8.49 -17.70 0.91
CA ARG A 110 -9.78 -17.53 0.20
C ARG A 110 -10.38 -18.89 -0.18
N GLU A 111 -9.58 -19.79 -0.75
CA GLU A 111 -10.02 -21.14 -1.09
C GLU A 111 -10.51 -21.92 0.14
N ASN A 112 -9.77 -21.85 1.25
CA ASN A 112 -10.17 -22.48 2.51
C ASN A 112 -11.51 -21.91 3.05
N ILE A 113 -11.73 -20.60 2.93
CA ILE A 113 -12.98 -19.95 3.32
C ILE A 113 -14.14 -20.47 2.46
N ASP A 114 -13.94 -20.61 1.15
CA ASP A 114 -14.97 -21.11 0.23
C ASP A 114 -15.32 -22.58 0.52
N ILE A 115 -14.31 -23.42 0.79
CA ILE A 115 -14.52 -24.81 1.23
C ILE A 115 -15.31 -24.85 2.55
N ASN A 116 -14.92 -24.05 3.53
CA ASN A 116 -15.61 -24.00 4.82
C ASN A 116 -17.05 -23.52 4.69
N LYS A 117 -17.29 -22.53 3.82
CA LYS A 117 -18.64 -22.05 3.50
C LYS A 117 -19.49 -23.17 2.90
N HIS A 118 -18.94 -23.94 1.95
CA HIS A 118 -19.64 -25.08 1.37
C HIS A 118 -19.97 -26.16 2.41
N ASN A 119 -19.00 -26.50 3.26
CA ASN A 119 -19.20 -27.45 4.35
C ASN A 119 -20.28 -27.00 5.34
N MET A 120 -20.34 -25.71 5.67
CA MET A 120 -21.40 -25.16 6.51
C MET A 120 -22.78 -25.27 5.87
N THR A 121 -22.89 -25.04 4.55
CA THR A 121 -24.15 -25.25 3.82
C THR A 121 -24.60 -26.71 3.90
N ILE A 122 -23.70 -27.66 3.63
CA ILE A 122 -24.00 -29.10 3.75
C ILE A 122 -24.45 -29.45 5.18
N PHE A 123 -23.74 -28.93 6.19
CA PHE A 123 -24.10 -29.17 7.59
C PHE A 123 -25.49 -28.62 7.92
N GLN A 124 -25.84 -27.43 7.42
CA GLN A 124 -27.15 -26.84 7.59
C GLN A 124 -28.25 -27.67 6.92
N GLU A 125 -28.01 -28.20 5.71
CA GLU A 125 -28.93 -29.10 5.02
C GLU A 125 -29.14 -30.40 5.80
N ASN A 126 -28.07 -31.01 6.29
CA ASN A 126 -28.13 -32.23 7.10
C ASN A 126 -28.90 -32.01 8.41
N LEU A 127 -28.67 -30.89 9.08
CA LEU A 127 -29.43 -30.51 10.28
C LEU A 127 -30.91 -30.32 9.96
N THR A 128 -31.23 -29.63 8.86
CA THR A 128 -32.61 -29.40 8.42
C THR A 128 -33.33 -30.72 8.15
N MET A 129 -32.68 -31.66 7.45
CA MET A 129 -33.22 -33.00 7.23
C MET A 129 -33.42 -33.76 8.53
N THR A 130 -32.45 -33.71 9.45
CA THR A 130 -32.53 -34.40 10.74
C THR A 130 -33.69 -33.88 11.59
N VAL A 131 -33.87 -32.56 11.62
CA VAL A 131 -35.00 -31.91 12.31
C VAL A 131 -36.34 -32.30 11.67
N ALA A 132 -36.41 -32.35 10.34
CA ALA A 132 -37.62 -32.80 9.64
C ALA A 132 -37.96 -34.26 9.97
N ASN A 133 -36.96 -35.14 9.99
CA ASN A 133 -37.13 -36.55 10.36
C ASN A 133 -37.63 -36.71 11.81
N PHE A 134 -37.03 -35.98 12.77
CA PHE A 134 -37.51 -35.99 14.15
C PHE A 134 -38.93 -35.41 14.29
N SER A 135 -39.26 -34.34 13.56
CA SER A 135 -40.62 -33.78 13.53
C SER A 135 -41.64 -34.80 13.02
N ALA A 136 -41.29 -35.56 11.95
CA ALA A 136 -42.13 -36.63 11.44
C ALA A 136 -42.32 -37.77 12.46
N ALA A 137 -41.24 -38.22 13.09
CA ALA A 137 -41.29 -39.27 14.12
C ALA A 137 -42.12 -38.83 15.35
N LEU A 138 -42.01 -37.56 15.77
CA LEU A 138 -42.80 -37.02 16.87
C LEU A 138 -44.30 -36.99 16.55
N LYS A 139 -44.68 -36.60 15.32
CA LYS A 139 -46.07 -36.67 14.86
C LYS A 139 -46.61 -38.10 14.88
N GLU A 140 -45.80 -39.07 14.49
CA GLU A 140 -46.18 -40.48 14.54
C GLU A 140 -46.43 -40.96 15.98
N VAL A 141 -45.55 -40.59 16.92
CA VAL A 141 -45.73 -40.89 18.35
C VAL A 141 -46.99 -40.22 18.90
N GLU A 142 -47.27 -38.97 18.52
CA GLU A 142 -48.49 -38.26 18.92
C GLU A 142 -49.76 -38.98 18.44
N ILE A 143 -49.77 -39.46 17.19
CA ILE A 143 -50.87 -40.27 16.64
C ILE A 143 -51.05 -41.57 17.44
N GLN A 144 -49.96 -42.28 17.75
CA GLN A 144 -50.02 -43.50 18.55
C GLN A 144 -50.57 -43.24 19.97
N ILE A 145 -50.17 -42.14 20.62
CA ILE A 145 -50.70 -41.73 21.94
C ILE A 145 -52.22 -41.48 21.85
N HIS A 146 -52.68 -40.78 20.81
CA HIS A 146 -54.11 -40.56 20.59
C HIS A 146 -54.88 -41.87 20.42
N GLU A 147 -54.34 -42.85 19.70
CA GLU A 147 -54.96 -44.16 19.53
C GLU A 147 -55.02 -44.95 20.85
N VAL A 148 -53.94 -44.98 21.62
CA VAL A 148 -53.91 -45.60 22.95
C VAL A 148 -54.96 -44.97 23.87
N ASN A 149 -55.03 -43.63 23.92
CA ASN A 149 -56.02 -42.92 24.73
C ASN A 149 -57.46 -43.24 24.30
N ARG A 150 -57.72 -43.37 23.00
CA ARG A 150 -59.02 -43.79 22.46
C ARG A 150 -59.39 -45.21 22.92
N LEU A 151 -58.44 -46.16 22.86
CA LEU A 151 -58.67 -47.55 23.31
C LEU A 151 -58.94 -47.62 24.81
N LEU A 152 -58.21 -46.84 25.62
CA LEU A 152 -58.47 -46.73 27.06
C LEU A 152 -59.88 -46.20 27.34
N LEU A 153 -60.35 -45.19 26.62
CA LEU A 153 -61.71 -44.66 26.75
C LEU A 153 -62.79 -45.66 26.32
N TYR A 154 -62.56 -46.43 25.25
CA TYR A 154 -63.52 -47.44 24.78
C TYR A 154 -63.61 -48.66 25.72
N ASN A 155 -62.47 -49.09 26.28
CA ASN A 155 -62.41 -50.25 27.17
C ASN A 155 -62.70 -49.91 28.64
N PHE A 156 -62.71 -48.63 29.02
CA PHE A 156 -63.07 -48.21 30.36
C PHE A 156 -64.59 -48.10 30.49
N VAL A 157 -65.23 -49.21 30.86
CA VAL A 157 -66.60 -49.20 31.39
C VAL A 157 -66.49 -48.90 32.89
N PRO A 158 -66.97 -47.75 33.39
CA PRO A 158 -66.99 -47.50 34.82
C PRO A 158 -67.79 -48.63 35.49
N PRO A 159 -67.27 -49.25 36.56
CA PRO A 159 -68.01 -50.31 37.24
C PRO A 159 -69.33 -49.72 37.73
N THR A 160 -70.46 -50.27 37.30
CA THR A 160 -71.80 -49.80 37.72
C THR A 160 -72.27 -50.46 39.02
N SER A 161 -71.40 -51.25 39.66
CA SER A 161 -71.64 -51.95 40.91
C SER A 161 -70.34 -52.10 41.71
N CYS A 162 -70.42 -52.15 43.05
CA CYS A 162 -69.24 -52.38 43.89
C CYS A 162 -68.59 -53.76 43.68
N ARG A 163 -69.35 -54.74 43.15
CA ARG A 163 -68.85 -56.09 42.87
C ARG A 163 -67.96 -56.16 41.64
N SER A 164 -68.14 -55.24 40.68
CA SER A 164 -67.33 -55.15 39.47
C SER A 164 -66.15 -54.20 39.61
N VAL A 165 -65.88 -53.69 40.81
CA VAL A 165 -64.75 -52.78 41.07
C VAL A 165 -63.47 -53.59 41.22
N THR A 166 -62.56 -53.42 40.27
CA THR A 166 -61.19 -53.92 40.38
C THR A 166 -60.28 -52.74 40.67
N SER A 167 -59.78 -52.61 41.91
CA SER A 167 -58.90 -51.50 42.29
C SER A 167 -57.85 -51.90 43.33
N THR A 168 -56.67 -51.30 43.23
CA THR A 168 -55.60 -51.42 44.21
C THR A 168 -55.84 -50.58 45.47
N LYS A 169 -56.80 -49.65 45.44
CA LYS A 169 -57.20 -48.83 46.59
C LYS A 169 -58.23 -49.56 47.42
N ALA A 170 -58.13 -49.47 48.75
CA ALA A 170 -59.05 -50.13 49.70
C ALA A 170 -60.50 -49.62 49.63
N ARG A 171 -60.71 -48.37 49.20
CA ARG A 171 -62.03 -47.77 49.01
C ARG A 171 -62.07 -46.94 47.73
N VAL A 172 -63.17 -47.07 46.98
CA VAL A 172 -63.35 -46.39 45.69
C VAL A 172 -64.76 -45.83 45.60
N PHE A 173 -64.90 -44.63 45.04
CA PHE A 173 -66.22 -44.07 44.75
C PHE A 173 -66.70 -44.52 43.37
N VAL A 174 -67.94 -45.00 43.32
CA VAL A 174 -68.58 -45.52 42.12
C VAL A 174 -69.94 -44.85 41.96
N THR A 175 -70.31 -44.53 40.73
CA THR A 175 -71.69 -44.15 40.38
C THR A 175 -72.40 -45.40 39.88
N LEU A 176 -73.42 -45.86 40.61
CA LEU A 176 -74.21 -47.03 40.22
C LEU A 176 -75.04 -46.73 38.96
N ALA A 177 -75.55 -47.79 38.30
CA ALA A 177 -76.48 -47.64 37.18
C ALA A 177 -77.75 -46.83 37.52
N SER A 178 -78.10 -46.74 38.81
CA SER A 178 -79.19 -45.91 39.34
C SER A 178 -78.86 -44.42 39.43
N GLY A 179 -77.61 -44.01 39.18
CA GLY A 179 -77.12 -42.64 39.34
C GLY A 179 -76.66 -42.28 40.76
N LEU A 180 -76.83 -43.19 41.74
CA LEU A 180 -76.37 -42.98 43.12
C LEU A 180 -74.85 -43.13 43.21
N LYS A 181 -74.21 -42.20 43.92
CA LYS A 181 -72.79 -42.31 44.26
C LYS A 181 -72.65 -43.17 45.52
N VAL A 182 -71.76 -44.15 45.46
CA VAL A 182 -71.50 -45.07 46.57
C VAL A 182 -69.99 -45.22 46.80
N MET A 183 -69.60 -45.46 48.04
CA MET A 183 -68.24 -45.84 48.41
C MET A 183 -68.15 -47.36 48.53
N CYS A 184 -67.42 -48.00 47.64
CA CYS A 184 -67.21 -49.45 47.62
C CYS A 184 -65.96 -49.83 48.42
N ASP A 185 -66.06 -50.88 49.23
CA ASP A 185 -64.92 -51.51 49.91
C ASP A 185 -64.40 -52.66 49.05
N THR A 186 -63.12 -52.59 48.67
CA THR A 186 -62.50 -53.55 47.74
C THR A 186 -61.77 -54.69 48.43
N LYS A 187 -61.71 -54.69 49.77
CA LYS A 187 -61.06 -55.74 50.58
C LYS A 187 -62.05 -56.78 51.12
N THR A 188 -63.34 -56.53 50.93
CA THR A 188 -64.45 -57.43 51.29
C THR A 188 -65.17 -57.86 50.00
N ASP A 189 -66.16 -58.76 50.05
CA ASP A 189 -66.87 -59.33 48.88
C ASP A 189 -67.71 -58.31 48.05
N GLY A 190 -67.30 -57.03 47.99
CA GLY A 190 -67.90 -55.99 47.16
C GLY A 190 -68.99 -55.16 47.83
N GLY A 191 -68.97 -55.03 49.16
CA GLY A 191 -69.92 -54.19 49.90
C GLY A 191 -69.74 -52.70 49.60
N GLY A 192 -70.83 -51.93 49.59
CA GLY A 192 -70.78 -50.48 49.34
C GLY A 192 -71.79 -49.69 50.15
N TRP A 193 -71.47 -48.41 50.43
CA TRP A 193 -72.29 -47.48 51.21
C TRP A 193 -72.69 -46.28 50.36
N ILE A 194 -73.97 -45.87 50.43
CA ILE A 194 -74.44 -44.64 49.79
C ILE A 194 -73.88 -43.43 50.55
N ILE A 195 -73.49 -42.41 49.80
CA ILE A 195 -72.88 -41.16 50.27
C ILE A 195 -73.66 -39.96 49.76
#